data_AF-A0A936BP72-F1
#
_entry.id   AF-A0A936BP72-F1
#
_cell.length_a   1.000
_cell.length_b   1.000
_cell.length_c   1.000
_cell.angle_alpha   90.00
_cell.angle_beta   90.00
_cell.angle_gamma   90.00
#
_symmetry.space_group_name_H-M   'P 1'
#
loop_
_entity.id
_entity.type
_entity.pdbx_description
1 polymer ?
#
loop_
_entity_poly.entity_id
_entity_poly.type
_entity_poly.pdbx_seq_one_letter_code
_entity_poly.pdbx_strand_id
1 'polypeptide(L)' 'MSTFTCAHHNVPEDWCLLLKTDCVPGRPGCVLRGKSVFLVSAEERIREKEQARRERALALPPRPPRAAG' A
#
# COMPACT_ATOMS: atom_id res chain seq x y z
N MET A 1 25.37 -11.51 0.21
CA MET A 1 24.40 -10.48 -0.21
C MET A 1 23.31 -10.40 0.84
N SER A 2 23.22 -9.29 1.58
CA SER A 2 22.19 -9.09 2.60
C SER A 2 20.87 -8.67 1.95
N THR A 3 19.81 -9.43 2.17
CA THR A 3 18.44 -9.03 1.82
C THR A 3 17.95 -7.95 2.78
N PHE A 4 17.27 -6.94 2.25
CA PHE A 4 16.64 -5.91 3.07
C PHE A 4 15.25 -6.39 3.51
N THR A 5 15.01 -6.40 4.83
CA THR A 5 13.70 -6.67 5.42
C THR A 5 13.26 -5.46 6.23
N CYS A 6 12.12 -4.86 5.87
CA CYS A 6 11.57 -3.71 6.58
C CYS A 6 10.69 -4.18 7.74
N ALA A 7 10.99 -3.75 8.97
CA ALA A 7 10.19 -4.08 10.16
C ALA A 7 8.74 -3.53 10.12
N HIS A 8 8.45 -2.60 9.20
CA HIS A 8 7.13 -1.99 9.07
C HIS A 8 6.31 -2.55 7.89
N HIS A 9 6.83 -3.52 7.14
CA HIS A 9 6.10 -4.12 6.02
C HIS A 9 5.30 -5.32 6.50
N ASN A 10 3.98 -5.20 6.48
CA ASN A 10 3.08 -6.34 6.57
C ASN A 10 2.99 -6.99 5.18
N VAL A 11 3.79 -8.04 4.96
CA VAL A 11 3.91 -8.72 3.65
C VAL A 11 2.55 -9.29 3.17
N PRO A 12 1.77 -10.03 3.99
CA PRO A 12 0.47 -10.56 3.57
C PRO A 12 -0.51 -9.55 2.97
N GLU A 13 -0.58 -8.34 3.56
CA GLU A 13 -1.54 -7.31 3.14
C GLU A 13 -0.90 -6.25 2.23
N ASP A 14 0.40 -6.38 1.97
CA ASP A 14 1.23 -5.37 1.35
C ASP A 14 1.03 -3.96 1.93
N TRP A 15 1.02 -3.90 3.26
CA TRP A 15 0.66 -2.72 4.05
C TRP A 15 1.84 -2.18 4.86
N CYS A 16 1.95 -0.86 4.96
CA CYS A 16 2.96 -0.20 5.76
C CYS A 16 2.42 0.15 7.15
N LEU A 17 2.91 -0.54 8.18
CA LEU A 17 2.52 -0.33 9.58
C LEU A 17 2.91 1.07 10.09
N LEU A 18 4.01 1.64 9.60
CA LEU A 18 4.49 2.97 9.99
C LEU A 18 3.60 4.08 9.42
N LEU A 19 3.29 4.01 8.13
CA LEU A 19 2.56 5.06 7.42
C LEU A 19 1.05 4.81 7.37
N LYS A 20 0.60 3.65 7.85
CA LYS A 20 -0.80 3.22 7.88
C LYS A 20 -1.49 3.37 6.53
N THR A 21 -0.80 2.92 5.49
CA THR A 21 -1.30 2.91 4.10
C THR A 21 -0.62 1.79 3.31
N ASP A 22 -0.99 1.63 2.05
CA ASP A 22 -0.40 0.63 1.17
C ASP A 22 1.12 0.82 1.07
N CYS A 23 1.86 -0.29 1.09
CA CYS A 23 3.32 -0.25 1.08
C CYS A 23 3.84 0.18 -0.31
N VAL A 24 4.51 1.33 -0.39
CA VAL A 24 5.22 1.77 -1.61
C VAL A 24 6.65 2.18 -1.25
N PRO A 25 7.67 1.36 -1.59
CA PRO A 25 9.07 1.69 -1.38
C PRO A 25 9.47 3.02 -2.02
N GLY A 26 10.12 3.91 -1.25
CA GLY A 26 10.59 5.22 -1.73
C GLY A 26 9.58 6.37 -1.61
N ARG A 27 8.33 6.11 -1.22
CA ARG A 27 7.32 7.18 -1.02
C ARG A 27 7.71 8.17 0.08
N PRO A 28 7.10 9.38 0.14
CA PRO A 28 7.27 10.29 1.27
C PRO A 28 7.01 9.58 2.62
N GLY A 29 7.99 9.64 3.52
CA GLY A 29 7.97 8.97 4.83
C GLY A 29 8.50 7.53 4.86
N CYS A 30 8.84 6.94 3.71
CA CYS A 30 9.46 5.61 3.67
C CYS A 30 10.93 5.65 4.10
N VAL A 31 11.38 4.61 4.83
CA VAL A 31 12.79 4.46 5.27
C VAL A 31 13.79 4.34 4.12
N LEU A 32 13.33 3.99 2.92
CA LEU A 32 14.12 3.87 1.69
C LEU A 32 14.17 5.17 0.88
N ARG A 33 13.44 6.22 1.28
CA ARG A 33 13.47 7.51 0.58
C ARG A 33 14.90 8.06 0.59
N GLY A 34 15.44 8.32 -0.60
CA GLY A 34 16.82 8.81 -0.80
C GLY A 34 17.93 7.76 -0.61
N LYS A 35 17.60 6.52 -0.24
CA LYS A 35 18.58 5.43 -0.07
C LYS A 35 18.61 4.45 -1.24
N SER A 36 17.55 4.43 -2.05
CA SER A 36 17.41 3.53 -3.18
C SER A 36 16.72 4.24 -4.35
N VAL A 37 17.12 3.88 -5.56
CA VAL A 37 16.49 4.32 -6.81
C VAL A 37 15.64 3.17 -7.35
N PHE A 38 14.40 3.48 -7.72
CA PHE A 38 13.47 2.52 -8.34
C PHE A 38 13.26 2.88 -9.80
N LEU A 39 13.03 1.87 -10.64
CA LEU A 39 12.76 2.08 -12.07
C LEU A 39 11.47 2.89 -12.29
N VAL A 40 10.43 2.58 -11.51
CA VAL A 40 9.16 3.31 -11.52
C VAL A 40 9.10 4.22 -10.30
N SER A 41 8.70 5.48 -10.52
CA SER A 41 8.59 6.48 -9.46
C SER A 41 7.67 6.01 -8.32
N ALA A 42 7.88 6.54 -7.12
CA ALA A 42 7.01 6.19 -5.99
C ALA A 42 5.60 6.77 -6.20
N GLU A 43 5.52 7.95 -6.79
CA GLU A 43 4.29 8.68 -7.08
C GLU A 43 3.38 7.89 -8.03
N GLU A 44 3.94 7.30 -9.08
CA GLU A 44 3.20 6.48 -10.04
C GLU A 44 2.64 5.21 -9.39
N ARG A 45 3.47 4.47 -8.65
CA ARG A 45 3.03 3.27 -7.92
C ARG A 45 1.99 3.57 -6.85
N ILE A 46 2.04 4.75 -6.22
CA ILE A 46 0.98 5.19 -5.29
C ILE A 46 -0.35 5.34 -6.04
N ARG A 47 -0.35 6.02 -7.20
CA ARG A 47 -1.57 6.23 -8.00
C ARG A 47 -2.19 4.92 -8.45
N GLU A 48 -1.37 3.97 -8.91
CA GLU A 48 -1.83 2.64 -9.33
C GLU A 48 -2.55 1.91 -8.18
N LYS A 49 -1.98 1.93 -6.97
CA LYS A 49 -2.59 1.31 -5.80
C LYS A 49 -3.87 2.01 -5.36
N GLU A 50 -3.89 3.34 -5.39
CA GLU A 50 -5.11 4.11 -5.10
C GLU A 50 -6.22 3.82 -6.10
N GLN A 51 -5.90 3.70 -7.39
CA GLN A 51 -6.86 3.36 -8.42
C GLN A 51 -7.39 1.93 -8.24
N ALA A 52 -6.51 0.94 -8.01
CA ALA A 52 -6.93 -0.44 -7.76
C ALA A 52 -7.83 -0.55 -6.52
N ARG A 53 -7.56 0.25 -5.47
CA ARG A 53 -8.42 0.33 -4.28
C ARG A 53 -9.80 0.90 -4.61
N ARG A 54 -9.88 1.94 -5.44
CA ARG A 54 -11.16 2.53 -5.90
C ARG A 54 -11.96 1.54 -6.74
N GLU A 55 -11.32 0.87 -7.69
CA GLU A 55 -11.97 -0.12 -8.55
C GLU A 55 -12.53 -1.29 -7.72
N ARG A 56 -11.77 -1.80 -6.75
CA ARG A 56 -12.25 -2.83 -5.81
C ARG A 56 -13.43 -2.34 -4.98
N ALA A 57 -13.40 -1.09 -4.51
CA ALA A 57 -14.51 -0.52 -3.76
C ALA A 57 -15.80 -0.40 -4.58
N LEU A 58 -15.67 -0.11 -5.89
CA LEU A 58 -16.80 -0.04 -6.82
C LEU A 58 -17.31 -1.44 -7.23
N ALA A 59 -16.43 -2.42 -7.32
CA ALA A 59 -16.77 -3.80 -7.68
C ALA A 59 -17.44 -4.59 -6.54
N LEU A 60 -17.34 -4.11 -5.28
CA LEU A 60 -17.99 -4.75 -4.14
C LEU A 60 -19.51 -4.51 -4.19
N PRO A 61 -20.34 -5.57 -4.11
CA PRO A 61 -21.79 -5.38 -4.00
C PRO A 61 -22.11 -4.62 -2.70
N PRO A 62 -23.21 -3.85 -2.67
CA PRO A 62 -23.60 -3.11 -1.48
C PRO A 62 -23.73 -4.08 -0.30
N ARG A 63 -23.17 -3.71 0.86
CA ARG A 63 -23.33 -4.52 2.07
C ARG A 63 -24.83 -4.65 2.35
N PRO A 64 -25.34 -5.87 2.60
CA PRO A 64 -26.73 -6.01 3.01
C PRO A 64 -26.96 -5.21 4.30
N PRO A 65 -28.15 -4.63 4.51
CA PRO A 65 -28.46 -3.95 5.75
C PRO A 65 -28.23 -4.90 6.92
N ARG A 66 -27.60 -4.41 8.00
CA ARG A 66 -27.47 -5.18 9.23
C ARG A 66 -28.88 -5.55 9.69
N ALA A 67 -29.16 -6.85 9.80
CA ALA A 67 -30.41 -7.32 10.38
C ALA A 67 -30.54 -6.70 11.78
N ALA A 68 -31.59 -5.91 11.98
CA ALA A 68 -31.96 -5.41 13.29
C ALA A 68 -32.43 -6.62 14.12
N GLY A 69 -31.69 -6.91 15.18
CA GLY A 69 -32.05 -7.88 16.21
C GLY A 69 -32.25 -7.15 17.53
#